data_AF-A0A2S3XVR0-F1
#
_entry.id   AF-A0A2S3XVR0-F1
#
_cell.length_a   1.000
_cell.length_b   1.000
_cell.length_c   1.000
_cell.angle_alpha   90.00
_cell.angle_beta   90.00
_cell.angle_gamma   90.00
#
_symmetry.space_group_name_H-M   'P 1'
#
loop_
_entity.id
_entity.type
_entity.pdbx_description
1 polymer ?
#
loop_
_entity_poly.entity_id
_entity_poly.type
_entity_poly.pdbx_seq_one_letter_code
_entity_poly.pdbx_strand_id
1 'polypeptide(L)'
;MRIQVTRTGGFAGISRTQAIDTEGREDAAEWESLAAEVLATTPDAPPSGVPDGFRYAITVGDRTVYCADPDLTGAQRTLVSRVLKEGA
;
A
#
# COMPACT_ATOMS: atom_id res chain seq x y z
N MET A 1 -12.20 -1.04 9.10
CA MET A 1 -11.50 -1.78 8.02
C MET A 1 -10.01 -1.59 8.24
N ARG A 2 -9.20 -2.64 8.15
CA ARG A 2 -7.76 -2.54 8.40
C ARG A 2 -6.98 -2.48 7.09
N ILE A 3 -6.14 -1.46 6.95
CA ILE A 3 -5.22 -1.30 5.81
C ILE A 3 -3.79 -1.43 6.34
N GLN A 4 -3.07 -2.44 5.88
CA GLN A 4 -1.67 -2.66 6.21
C GLN A 4 -0.80 -2.46 4.96
N VAL A 5 0.28 -1.72 5.13
CA VAL A 5 1.28 -1.49 4.09
C VAL A 5 2.63 -1.95 4.61
N THR A 6 3.26 -2.85 3.86
CA THR A 6 4.62 -3.32 4.10
C THR A 6 5.49 -2.89 2.94
N ARG A 7 6.40 -1.96 3.17
CA ARG A 7 7.45 -1.55 2.24
C ARG A 7 8.73 -2.31 2.53
N THR A 8 9.27 -3.00 1.54
CA THR A 8 10.55 -3.73 1.60
C THR A 8 11.47 -3.32 0.46
N GLY A 9 12.76 -3.56 0.61
CA GLY A 9 13.77 -3.22 -0.41
C GLY A 9 14.32 -1.81 -0.26
N GLY A 10 14.80 -1.26 -1.38
CA GLY A 10 15.65 -0.07 -1.38
C GLY A 10 17.09 -0.35 -0.96
N PHE A 11 17.96 0.62 -1.21
CA PHE A 11 19.41 0.51 -1.02
C PHE A 11 19.85 0.11 0.40
N ALA A 12 19.05 0.45 1.42
CA ALA A 12 19.35 0.14 2.83
C ALA A 12 18.78 -1.21 3.30
N GLY A 13 17.96 -1.91 2.48
CA GLY A 13 17.31 -3.17 2.86
C GLY A 13 16.31 -3.05 4.03
N ILE A 14 15.88 -1.84 4.39
CA ILE A 14 15.00 -1.61 5.54
C ILE A 14 13.56 -1.95 5.17
N SER A 15 12.95 -2.84 5.95
CA SER A 15 11.51 -3.08 5.90
C SER A 15 10.78 -2.12 6.84
N ARG A 16 9.68 -1.54 6.36
CA ARG A 16 8.74 -0.76 7.17
C ARG A 16 7.34 -1.34 6.97
N THR A 17 6.70 -1.71 8.06
CA THR A 17 5.30 -2.14 8.07
C THR A 17 4.51 -1.17 8.92
N GLN A 18 3.42 -0.65 8.39
CA GLN A 18 2.45 0.16 9.12
C GLN A 18 1.04 -0.33 8.81
N ALA A 19 0.15 -0.26 9.79
CA ALA A 19 -1.25 -0.56 9.60
C ALA A 19 -2.10 0.56 10.20
N ILE A 20 -3.18 0.90 9.53
CA ILE A 20 -4.19 1.81 10.02
C ILE A 20 -5.53 1.07 10.11
N ASP A 21 -6.23 1.29 11.22
CA ASP A 21 -7.61 0.87 11.36
C ASP A 21 -8.54 2.05 11.09
N THR A 22 -9.48 1.85 10.17
CA THR A 22 -10.46 2.87 9.79
C THR A 22 -11.76 2.75 10.59
N GLU A 23 -11.91 1.78 11.49
CA GLU A 23 -13.09 1.70 12.35
C GLU A 23 -13.20 2.93 13.25
N GLY A 24 -14.39 3.57 13.20
CA GLY A 24 -14.69 4.75 14.02
C GLY A 24 -14.04 6.06 13.56
N ARG A 25 -13.35 6.07 12.41
CA ARG A 25 -12.78 7.30 11.85
C ARG A 25 -13.79 8.04 10.99
N GLU A 26 -13.80 9.37 11.08
CA GLU A 26 -14.58 10.23 10.18
C GLU A 26 -14.11 10.10 8.72
N ASP A 27 -12.82 9.86 8.52
CA ASP A 27 -12.17 9.68 7.21
C ASP A 27 -12.28 8.26 6.63
N ALA A 28 -13.03 7.36 7.28
CA ALA A 28 -13.13 5.95 6.89
C ALA A 28 -13.57 5.74 5.43
N ALA A 29 -14.52 6.55 4.94
CA ALA A 29 -15.02 6.47 3.58
C ALA A 29 -13.97 6.85 2.52
N GLU A 30 -13.07 7.78 2.85
CA GLU A 30 -11.95 8.15 1.98
C GLU A 30 -10.95 7.01 1.86
N TRP A 31 -10.63 6.37 3.00
CA TRP A 31 -9.74 5.21 3.02
C TRP A 31 -10.31 4.02 2.25
N GLU A 32 -11.61 3.77 2.38
CA GLU A 32 -12.30 2.71 1.65
C GLU A 32 -12.27 2.98 0.13
N SER A 33 -12.58 4.21 -0.29
CA SER A 33 -12.54 4.60 -1.70
C SER A 33 -11.13 4.46 -2.29
N LEU A 34 -10.11 4.90 -1.55
CA LEU A 34 -8.72 4.81 -1.97
C LEU A 34 -8.24 3.36 -2.04
N ALA A 35 -8.63 2.53 -1.06
CA ALA A 35 -8.33 1.11 -1.06
C ALA A 35 -9.02 0.38 -2.22
N ALA A 36 -10.29 0.69 -2.50
CA ALA A 36 -11.03 0.13 -3.63
C ALA A 36 -10.38 0.51 -4.97
N GLU A 37 -9.96 1.75 -5.13
CA GLU A 37 -9.23 2.21 -6.32
C GLU A 37 -7.89 1.48 -6.48
N VAL A 38 -7.13 1.31 -5.39
CA VAL A 38 -5.89 0.52 -5.42
C VAL A 38 -6.17 -0.93 -5.81
N LEU A 39 -7.19 -1.57 -5.25
CA LEU A 39 -7.56 -2.95 -5.58
C LEU A 39 -8.06 -3.10 -7.02
N ALA A 40 -8.65 -2.05 -7.61
CA ALA A 40 -9.11 -2.04 -9.00
C ALA A 40 -7.98 -1.74 -10.00
N THR A 41 -7.00 -0.93 -9.60
CA THR A 41 -5.89 -0.51 -10.46
C THR A 41 -4.66 -1.40 -10.37
N THR A 42 -4.53 -2.20 -9.30
CA THR A 42 -3.41 -3.15 -9.17
C THR A 42 -3.69 -4.40 -9.99
N PRO A 43 -2.88 -4.71 -11.01
CA PRO A 43 -3.00 -5.97 -11.74
C PRO A 43 -2.72 -7.16 -10.80
N ASP A 44 -3.38 -8.29 -11.07
CA ASP A 44 -3.20 -9.55 -10.33
C ASP A 44 -1.77 -10.11 -10.44
N ALA A 45 -1.08 -9.76 -11.53
CA ALA A 45 0.30 -10.17 -11.77
C ALA A 45 1.29 -9.28 -10.98
N PRO A 46 2.23 -9.87 -10.21
CA PRO A 46 3.27 -9.11 -9.54
C PRO A 46 4.15 -8.40 -10.56
N PRO A 47 4.40 -7.08 -10.42
CA PRO A 47 5.22 -6.36 -11.37
C PRO A 47 6.66 -6.89 -11.37
N SER A 48 7.30 -6.84 -12.54
CA SER A 48 8.72 -7.07 -12.72
C SER A 48 9.51 -5.95 -12.06
N GLY A 49 9.64 -6.01 -10.73
CA GLY A 49 10.38 -5.01 -9.96
C GLY A 49 11.86 -4.95 -10.38
N VAL A 50 12.45 -3.77 -10.26
CA VAL A 50 13.87 -3.56 -10.56
C VAL A 50 14.78 -4.04 -9.42
N PRO A 51 16.04 -4.41 -9.69
CA PRO A 51 17.07 -4.52 -8.66
C PRO A 51 17.13 -3.21 -7.86
N ASP A 52 17.17 -3.30 -6.53
CA ASP A 52 17.16 -2.16 -5.59
C ASP A 52 15.87 -1.34 -5.50
N GLY A 53 14.81 -1.74 -6.22
CA GLY A 53 13.50 -1.10 -6.14
C GLY A 53 12.78 -1.36 -4.81
N PHE A 54 11.96 -0.40 -4.38
CA PHE A 54 11.04 -0.63 -3.28
C PHE A 54 9.88 -1.52 -3.74
N ARG A 55 9.55 -2.52 -2.93
CA ARG A 55 8.37 -3.37 -3.07
C ARG A 55 7.38 -3.02 -1.97
N TYR A 56 6.11 -3.10 -2.29
CA TYR A 56 5.01 -2.72 -1.43
C TYR A 56 3.98 -3.85 -1.44
N ALA A 57 3.68 -4.39 -0.27
CA ALA A 57 2.55 -5.27 -0.06
C ALA A 57 1.46 -4.46 0.65
N ILE A 58 0.30 -4.33 0.03
CA ILE A 58 -0.85 -3.60 0.55
C ILE A 58 -1.93 -4.63 0.87
N THR A 59 -2.30 -4.75 2.12
CA THR A 59 -3.37 -5.64 2.60
C THR A 59 -4.54 -4.80 3.08
N VAL A 60 -5.71 -5.02 2.50
CA VAL A 60 -6.97 -4.35 2.83
C VAL A 60 -7.95 -5.43 3.25
N GLY A 61 -8.21 -5.55 4.56
CA GLY A 61 -8.97 -6.68 5.11
C GLY A 61 -8.33 -8.02 4.70
N ASP A 62 -9.06 -8.82 3.94
CA ASP A 62 -8.64 -10.14 3.44
C ASP A 62 -7.93 -10.11 2.07
N ARG A 63 -7.83 -8.95 1.42
CA ARG A 63 -7.23 -8.82 0.08
C ARG A 63 -5.82 -8.26 0.18
N THR A 64 -4.85 -8.94 -0.40
CA THR A 64 -3.47 -8.44 -0.52
C THR A 64 -3.12 -8.23 -1.98
N VAL A 65 -2.57 -7.05 -2.28
CA VAL A 65 -2.02 -6.71 -3.59
C VAL A 65 -0.56 -6.31 -3.47
N TYR A 66 0.20 -6.58 -4.53
CA TYR A 66 1.63 -6.34 -4.57
C TYR A 66 1.96 -5.33 -5.67
N CYS A 67 2.75 -4.34 -5.32
CA CYS A 67 3.21 -3.30 -6.23
C CYS A 67 4.70 -3.02 -5.99
N ALA A 68 5.41 -2.55 -7.00
CA ALA A 68 6.83 -2.27 -6.92
C ALA A 68 7.17 -1.04 -7.76
N ASP A 69 8.18 -0.30 -7.34
CA ASP A 69 8.72 0.83 -8.10
C ASP A 69 9.42 0.31 -9.37
N PRO A 70 9.29 0.97 -10.54
CA PRO A 70 8.65 2.26 -10.81
C PRO A 70 7.15 2.20 -11.22
N ASP A 71 6.55 1.02 -11.26
CA ASP A 71 5.19 0.80 -11.78
C ASP A 71 4.04 1.17 -10.82
N LEU A 72 4.30 2.00 -9.80
CA LEU A 72 3.24 2.41 -8.86
C LEU A 72 2.22 3.34 -9.52
N THR A 73 0.94 3.01 -9.35
CA THR A 73 -0.15 3.93 -9.72
C THR A 73 -0.24 5.09 -8.73
N GLY A 74 -0.84 6.21 -9.16
CA GLY A 74 -1.05 7.37 -8.28
C GLY A 74 -1.84 7.03 -7.01
N ALA A 75 -2.84 6.16 -7.13
CA ALA A 75 -3.64 5.63 -6.03
C ALA A 75 -2.79 4.86 -5.02
N GLN A 76 -1.98 3.90 -5.51
CA GLN A 76 -1.11 3.07 -4.67
C GLN A 76 -0.11 3.92 -3.91
N ARG A 77 0.56 4.86 -4.60
CA ARG A 77 1.53 5.77 -3.99
C ARG A 77 0.88 6.63 -2.91
N THR A 78 -0.32 7.15 -3.19
CA THR A 78 -1.09 7.95 -2.22
C THR A 78 -1.45 7.13 -0.99
N LEU A 79 -1.99 5.92 -1.17
CA LEU A 79 -2.36 5.04 -0.07
C LEU A 79 -1.14 4.67 0.79
N VAL A 80 -0.06 4.20 0.16
CA VAL A 80 1.19 3.86 0.84
C VAL A 80 1.73 5.05 1.63
N SER A 81 1.78 6.23 1.02
CA SER A 81 2.29 7.43 1.69
C SER A 81 1.39 7.85 2.87
N ARG A 82 0.06 7.75 2.72
CA ARG A 82 -0.89 8.11 3.77
C ARG A 82 -0.81 7.11 4.93
N VAL A 83 -0.79 5.80 4.67
CA VAL A 83 -0.64 4.76 5.71
C VAL A 83 0.70 4.87 6.44
N LEU A 84 1.81 5.07 5.71
CA LEU A 84 3.13 5.22 6.33
C LEU A 84 3.27 6.51 7.16
N LYS A 85 2.47 7.54 6.86
CA LYS A 85 2.45 8.81 7.59
C LYS A 85 1.53 8.75 8.81
N GLU A 86 0.31 8.24 8.65
CA GLU A 86 -0.75 8.24 9.67
C GLU A 86 -0.66 7.05 10.63
N GLY A 87 -0.03 5.94 10.22
CA GLY A 87 0.17 4.78 11.09
C GLY A 87 1.32 4.91 12.10
N ALA A 88 2.01 6.06 12.14
CA ALA A 88 3.19 6.33 12.96
C ALA A 88 2.85 6.89 14.35
#